data_AF-A0A7L3AUA1-F1
#
_entry.id   AF-A0A7L3AUA1-F1
#
_cell.length_a   1.000
_cell.length_b   1.000
_cell.length_c   1.000
_cell.angle_alpha   90.00
_cell.angle_beta   90.00
_cell.angle_gamma   90.00
#
_symmetry.space_group_name_H-M   'P 1'
#
loop_
_entity.id
_entity.type
_entity.pdbx_description
1 polymer ?
#
loop_
_entity_poly.entity_id
_entity_poly.type
_entity_poly.pdbx_seq_one_letter_code
_entity_poly.pdbx_strand_id
1 'polypeptide(L)' 'VGKTSLITRFMYDSFDNTYQVNIPYYCLLLAFLIFSHPQIRLQLWDTAGQERFRSLIPSYIRDSAAAVVVYDIT' A
#
# COMPACT_ATOMS: atom_id res chain seq x y z
N VAL A 1 -9.14 8.64 4.96
CA VAL A 1 -9.07 7.25 4.43
C VAL A 1 -7.87 6.44 4.93
N GLY A 2 -6.63 6.95 5.01
CA GLY A 2 -5.56 6.24 5.75
C GLY A 2 -4.88 5.02 5.09
N LYS A 3 -4.87 4.92 3.75
CA LYS A 3 -4.22 3.81 3.02
C LYS A 3 -2.74 3.61 3.39
N THR A 4 -1.96 4.68 3.32
CA THR A 4 -0.52 4.66 3.65
C THR A 4 -0.30 4.23 5.09
N SER A 5 -1.10 4.74 6.04
CA SER A 5 -1.02 4.39 7.46
C SER A 5 -1.31 2.91 7.74
N LEU A 6 -2.24 2.30 6.99
CA LEU A 6 -2.54 0.87 7.06
C LEU A 6 -1.33 0.04 6.62
N ILE A 7 -0.68 0.44 5.53
CA ILE A 7 0.48 -0.28 4.99
C ILE A 7 1.70 -0.13 5.92
N THR A 8 1.98 1.08 6.43
CA THR A 8 3.07 1.29 7.38
C THR A 8 2.86 0.50 8.67
N ARG A 9 1.61 0.43 9.15
CA ARG A 9 1.28 -0.38 10.32
C ARG A 9 1.54 -1.86 10.08
N PHE A 10 1.17 -2.37 8.91
CA PHE A 10 1.43 -3.77 8.56
C PHE A 10 2.92 -4.10 8.46
N MET A 11 3.73 -3.19 7.90
CA MET A 11 5.15 -3.41 7.67
C MET A 11 6.02 -3.22 8.91
N TYR A 12 5.72 -2.21 9.72
CA TYR A 12 6.60 -1.72 10.79
C TYR A 12 5.98 -1.79 12.19
N ASP A 13 4.73 -2.26 12.31
CA ASP A 13 3.93 -2.28 13.54
C ASP A 13 3.85 -0.92 14.27
N SER A 14 3.94 0.17 13.50
CA SER A 14 3.96 1.54 14.02
C SER A 14 2.98 2.46 13.28
N PHE A 15 2.56 3.53 13.97
CA PHE A 15 1.82 4.63 13.39
C PHE A 15 2.66 5.89 13.50
N ASP A 16 2.88 6.56 12.37
CA ASP A 16 3.50 7.87 12.36
C ASP A 16 2.41 8.94 12.28
N ASN A 17 2.34 9.80 13.31
CA ASN A 17 1.39 10.91 13.36
C ASN A 17 1.87 12.11 12.53
N THR A 18 3.14 12.14 12.14
CA THR A 18 3.65 13.12 11.20
C THR A 18 3.38 12.66 9.78
N TYR A 19 2.25 13.11 9.23
CA TYR A 19 1.92 12.91 7.82
C TYR A 19 2.91 13.70 6.94
N GLN A 20 4.06 13.12 6.65
CA GLN A 20 5.01 13.69 5.71
C GLN A 20 4.62 13.32 4.28
N VAL A 21 4.13 14.30 3.53
CA VAL A 21 3.78 14.21 2.09
C VAL A 21 5.04 14.15 1.21
N ASN A 22 6.07 13.42 1.65
CA ASN A 22 7.40 13.43 1.02
C ASN A 22 7.93 12.03 0.67
N ILE A 23 7.11 10.98 0.77
CA ILE A 23 7.46 9.69 0.17
C ILE A 23 7.16 9.81 -1.33
N PRO A 24 8.10 9.49 -2.24
CA PRO A 24 7.83 9.46 -3.66
C PRO A 24 6.59 8.59 -3.92
N TYR A 25 5.68 9.13 -4.72
CA TYR A 25 4.24 8.82 -4.86
C TYR A 25 3.83 7.37 -5.15
N TYR A 26 4.74 6.40 -5.05
CA TYR A 26 4.56 4.98 -5.30
C TYR A 26 5.50 4.18 -4.40
N CYS A 27 4.99 3.77 -3.24
CA CYS A 27 5.76 2.91 -2.35
C CYS A 27 5.48 1.45 -2.71
N LEU A 28 6.37 0.85 -3.50
CA LEU A 28 6.43 -0.60 -3.61
C LEU A 28 7.02 -1.12 -2.30
N LEU A 29 6.16 -1.69 -1.45
CA LEU A 29 6.60 -2.28 -0.20
C LEU A 29 6.64 -3.80 -0.35
N LEU A 30 7.82 -4.35 -0.07
CA LEU A 30 8.08 -5.78 -0.09
C LEU A 30 8.02 -6.32 1.34
N ALA A 31 6.98 -7.08 1.66
CA ALA A 31 6.92 -7.87 2.88
C ALA A 31 7.28 -9.33 2.56
N PHE A 32 8.14 -9.92 3.39
CA PHE A 32 8.31 -11.36 3.43
C PHE A 32 7.46 -11.91 4.56
N LEU A 33 6.32 -12.52 4.21
CA LEU A 33 5.48 -13.19 5.19
C LEU A 33 6.03 -14.59 5.42
N ILE A 34 6.53 -14.82 6.63
CA ILE A 34 6.91 -16.15 7.13
C ILE A 34 5.67 -16.75 7.81
N PHE A 35 4.58 -16.87 7.06
CA PHE A 35 3.39 -17.57 7.53
C PHE A 35 3.38 -18.91 6.80
N SER A 36 3.99 -19.92 7.43
CA SER A 36 4.18 -21.27 6.88
C SER A 36 5.21 -21.32 5.72
N HIS A 37 6.07 -22.33 5.71
CA HIS A 37 6.84 -22.64 4.50
C HIS A 37 5.85 -22.88 3.34
N PRO A 38 6.03 -22.26 2.16
CA PRO A 38 7.15 -21.44 1.69
C PRO A 38 7.03 -19.93 1.98
N GLN A 39 8.17 -19.23 2.01
CA GLN A 39 8.21 -17.77 2.16
C GLN A 39 7.46 -17.08 1.02
N ILE A 40 6.46 -16.25 1.37
CA ILE A 40 5.69 -15.49 0.39
C ILE A 40 6.24 -14.07 0.32
N ARG A 41 6.58 -13.62 -0.89
CA ARG A 41 6.90 -12.23 -1.21
C ARG A 41 5.60 -11.50 -1.53
N LEU A 42 5.18 -10.60 -0.64
CA LEU A 42 4.06 -9.73 -0.86
C LEU A 42 4.54 -8.38 -1.40
N GLN A 43 3.96 -7.95 -2.52
CA GLN A 43 4.14 -6.62 -3.09
C GLN A 43 2.88 -5.81 -2.83
N LEU A 44 3.02 -4.72 -2.07
CA LEU A 44 1.94 -3.78 -1.82
C LEU A 44 2.15 -2.53 -2.68
N TRP A 45 1.10 -2.12 -3.38
CA TRP A 45 1.06 -0.93 -4.22
C TRP A 45 0.12 0.10 -3.58
N ASP A 46 0.68 1.13 -2.95
CA ASP A 46 -0.12 2.27 -2.48
C ASP A 46 -0.48 3.17 -3.67
N THR A 47 -1.77 3.39 -3.89
CA THR A 47 -2.25 4.31 -4.92
C THR A 47 -2.52 5.66 -4.28
N ALA A 48 -1.72 6.67 -4.64
CA ALA A 48 -2.04 8.04 -4.27
C ALA A 48 -3.43 8.36 -4.83
N GLY A 49 -4.39 8.69 -3.95
CA GLY A 49 -5.78 8.99 -4.30
C GLY A 49 -5.97 10.31 -5.06
N GLN A 50 -4.92 10.79 -5.70
CA GLN A 50 -4.87 12.00 -6.50
C GLN A 50 -5.22 11.65 -7.95
N GLU A 51 -6.21 12.35 -8.48
CA GLU A 51 -6.75 12.24 -9.83
C GLU A 51 -5.68 12.28 -10.93
N ARG A 52 -4.56 12.95 -10.66
CA ARG A 52 -3.39 13.04 -11.56
C ARG A 52 -2.75 11.69 -11.91
N PHE A 53 -3.07 10.62 -11.17
CA PHE A 53 -2.46 9.30 -11.34
C PHE A 53 -3.44 8.20 -11.76
N ARG A 54 -4.67 8.60 -12.11
CA ARG A 54 -5.72 7.68 -12.55
C ARG A 54 -5.32 6.82 -13.77
N SER A 55 -4.47 7.36 -14.64
CA SER A 55 -3.96 6.66 -15.83
C SER A 55 -3.02 5.49 -15.51
N LEU A 56 -2.45 5.44 -14.30
CA LEU A 56 -1.52 4.38 -13.89
C LEU A 56 -2.23 3.20 -13.21
N ILE A 57 -3.49 3.38 -12.78
CA ILE A 57 -4.32 2.35 -12.13
C ILE A 57 -4.38 1.04 -12.94
N PRO A 58 -4.64 1.05 -14.27
CA PRO A 58 -4.68 -0.18 -15.06
C PRO A 58 -3.36 -0.97 -15.04
N SER A 59 -2.23 -0.29 -14.86
CA SER A 59 -0.92 -0.93 -14.75
C SER A 59 -0.67 -1.50 -13.35
N TYR A 60 -1.22 -0.88 -12.29
CA TYR A 60 -1.07 -1.37 -10.92
C TYR A 60 -1.95 -2.58 -10.61
N ILE A 61 -3.15 -2.62 -11.18
CA ILE A 61 -4.07 -3.77 -10.99
C ILE A 61 -3.69 -4.96 -11.86
N ARG A 62 -2.92 -4.75 -12.93
CA ARG A 62 -2.46 -5.83 -13.80
C ARG A 62 -1.58 -6.77 -12.99
N ASP A 63 -1.86 -8.06 -13.09
CA ASP A 63 -1.16 -9.14 -12.38
C ASP A 63 -1.26 -9.07 -10.84
N SER A 64 -2.08 -8.16 -10.28
CA SER A 64 -2.39 -8.12 -8.86
C SER A 64 -3.30 -9.29 -8.48
N ALA A 65 -2.92 -10.03 -7.43
CA ALA A 65 -3.72 -11.13 -6.90
C ALA A 65 -4.97 -10.66 -6.12
N ALA A 66 -4.91 -9.46 -5.54
CA ALA A 66 -6.00 -8.89 -4.75
C ALA A 66 -5.96 -7.36 -4.76
N ALA A 67 -7.09 -6.73 -4.43
CA ALA A 67 -7.21 -5.29 -4.22
C ALA A 67 -7.87 -5.01 -2.86
N VAL A 68 -7.35 -4.01 -2.14
CA VAL A 68 -7.89 -3.54 -0.87
C VAL A 68 -8.47 -2.14 -1.06
N VAL A 69 -9.77 -2.00 -0.83
CA VAL A 69 -10.47 -0.71 -0.92
C VAL A 69 -10.64 -0.13 0.48
N VAL A 70 -10.12 1.07 0.70
CA VAL A 70 -10.15 1.75 2.00
C VAL A 70 -10.92 3.05 1.87
N TYR A 71 -11.86 3.26 2.77
CA TYR A 71 -12.63 4.50 2.89
C TYR A 71 -12.63 4.96 4.35
N ASP A 72 -12.93 6.23 4.55
CA ASP A 72 -13.10 6.82 5.88
C ASP A 72 -14.58 6.79 6.25
N ILE A 73 -14.90 6.41 7.48
CA ILE A 73 -16.29 6.35 7.95
C ILE A 73 -16.79 7.70 8.46
N THR A 74 -15.90 8.69 8.60
CA THR A 74 -16.21 10.07 9.02
C THR A 74 -16.15 11.04 7.86
#